data_AF-A0A7S3LZJ1-F1
#
_entry.id   AF-A0A7S3LZJ1-F1
#
_cell.length_a   1.000
_cell.length_b   1.000
_cell.length_c   1.000
_cell.angle_alpha   90.00
_cell.angle_beta   90.00
_cell.angle_gamma   90.00
#
_symmetry.space_group_name_H-M   'P 1'
#
loop_
_entity.id
_entity.type
_entity.pdbx_description
1 polymer ?
#
loop_
_entity_poly.entity_id
_entity_poly.type
_entity_poly.pdbx_seq_one_letter_code
_entity_poly.pdbx_strand_id
1 'polypeptide(L)'
;GNSPGARTIRRAPAGALPNAGAGPHHAGGGAAGGIGLVDDADELMDLDNTFTLDPEEEHQLQQNLAETRIWGTDLNINSCRNVFKIFVEYYGIQDNTATSNNNSTTNTDTNTYGNGLSLYKRQLQYMHRTGDTLLNLNCSHVKAFPGTRQFYTQLQQYPQDIIPIMDNVFNTVYMEMFGEIDGGRRIQVRTYGMEEQNRMRGLDPKNIDQLLCIKGMVTRCSAIIPDLKVAFFRCYSCSHGLEVWIDKGRIEEP
;
A
#
# COMPACT_ATOMS: atom_id res chain seq x y z
N GLY A 1 -14.11 -44.38 -34.92
CA GLY A 1 -14.82 -43.70 -36.01
C GLY A 1 -15.32 -42.37 -35.49
N ASN A 2 -14.89 -41.30 -36.16
CA ASN A 2 -15.45 -39.94 -36.21
C ASN A 2 -15.66 -39.09 -34.93
N SER A 3 -14.73 -38.14 -34.74
CA SER A 3 -15.00 -36.68 -34.66
C SER A 3 -15.79 -36.18 -35.91
N PRO A 4 -16.27 -34.91 -36.06
CA PRO A 4 -15.84 -33.68 -35.39
C PRO A 4 -16.94 -32.61 -35.10
N GLY A 5 -16.53 -31.48 -34.52
CA GLY A 5 -17.36 -30.27 -34.39
C GLY A 5 -16.65 -29.10 -33.72
N ALA A 6 -15.57 -28.60 -34.33
CA ALA A 6 -14.81 -27.44 -33.89
C ALA A 6 -15.53 -26.11 -34.19
N ARG A 7 -15.27 -25.07 -33.38
CA ARG A 7 -15.33 -23.67 -33.84
C ARG A 7 -14.26 -22.81 -33.16
N THR A 8 -13.19 -22.60 -33.92
CA THR A 8 -12.16 -21.55 -33.84
C THR A 8 -12.81 -20.20 -34.24
N ILE A 9 -12.31 -19.00 -33.86
CA ILE A 9 -11.42 -18.16 -34.69
C ILE A 9 -11.21 -16.75 -34.06
N ARG A 10 -9.93 -16.44 -33.80
CA ARG A 10 -9.10 -15.24 -34.15
C ARG A 10 -9.18 -13.87 -33.41
N ARG A 11 -7.96 -13.29 -33.42
CA ARG A 11 -7.35 -12.08 -32.84
C ARG A 11 -7.67 -10.74 -33.57
N ALA A 12 -7.59 -9.63 -32.79
CA ALA A 12 -6.99 -8.28 -32.98
C ALA A 12 -7.33 -7.43 -34.26
N PRO A 13 -7.09 -6.08 -34.35
CA PRO A 13 -6.27 -5.17 -33.51
C PRO A 13 -6.80 -3.70 -33.29
N ALA A 14 -5.92 -2.88 -32.68
CA ALA A 14 -5.76 -1.42 -32.48
C ALA A 14 -6.57 -0.36 -33.27
N GLY A 15 -6.73 0.82 -32.63
CA GLY A 15 -6.54 2.13 -33.28
C GLY A 15 -7.59 3.24 -33.09
N ALA A 16 -7.20 4.27 -32.32
CA ALA A 16 -7.35 5.72 -32.54
C ALA A 16 -8.72 6.42 -32.85
N LEU A 17 -8.98 7.46 -32.03
CA LEU A 17 -9.56 8.80 -32.31
C LEU A 17 -10.93 8.93 -33.04
N PRO A 18 -11.80 9.84 -32.57
CA PRO A 18 -12.65 10.61 -33.46
C PRO A 18 -12.14 12.05 -33.59
N ASN A 19 -11.84 12.39 -34.85
CA ASN A 19 -11.56 13.72 -35.37
C ASN A 19 -12.87 14.52 -35.52
N ALA A 20 -12.74 15.84 -35.40
CA ALA A 20 -13.79 16.82 -35.60
C ALA A 20 -14.25 16.88 -37.08
N GLY A 21 -15.55 17.03 -37.32
CA GLY A 21 -16.13 17.49 -38.59
C GLY A 21 -16.20 19.03 -38.58
N ALA A 22 -15.61 19.72 -39.56
CA ALA A 22 -16.23 20.15 -40.83
C ALA A 22 -17.38 21.14 -40.59
N GLY A 23 -17.19 22.46 -40.67
CA GLY A 23 -16.92 23.31 -41.86
C GLY A 23 -18.03 24.41 -41.91
N PRO A 24 -18.07 25.37 -42.86
CA PRO A 24 -17.13 25.71 -43.93
C PRO A 24 -16.70 27.19 -43.96
N HIS A 25 -15.75 27.47 -44.87
CA HIS A 25 -15.17 28.77 -45.20
C HIS A 25 -16.12 29.70 -45.97
N HIS A 26 -15.95 31.02 -45.78
CA HIS A 26 -16.22 32.03 -46.80
C HIS A 26 -15.12 33.11 -46.81
N ALA A 27 -14.78 33.58 -48.01
CA ALA A 27 -13.60 34.36 -48.36
C ALA A 27 -13.83 35.88 -48.44
N GLY A 28 -12.72 36.64 -48.43
CA GLY A 28 -12.60 38.06 -48.80
C GLY A 28 -12.47 38.98 -47.59
N GLY A 29 -11.54 39.95 -47.47
CA GLY A 29 -10.64 40.61 -48.40
C GLY A 29 -10.63 42.11 -48.06
N GLY A 30 -9.46 42.73 -47.85
CA GLY A 30 -9.27 44.18 -48.00
C GLY A 30 -9.10 45.07 -46.75
N ALA A 31 -7.90 45.66 -46.67
CA ALA A 31 -7.58 47.07 -46.38
C ALA A 31 -7.82 47.73 -45.00
N ALA A 32 -6.69 48.20 -44.45
CA ALA A 32 -6.40 49.53 -43.90
C ALA A 32 -7.11 50.08 -42.64
N GLY A 33 -6.28 50.38 -41.63
CA GLY A 33 -6.31 51.66 -40.91
C GLY A 33 -6.94 51.69 -39.50
N GLY A 34 -6.24 52.33 -38.57
CA GLY A 34 -6.88 53.11 -37.51
C GLY A 34 -6.88 52.54 -36.09
N ILE A 35 -5.95 53.06 -35.29
CA ILE A 35 -6.05 53.40 -33.85
C ILE A 35 -7.47 53.50 -33.25
N GLY A 36 -7.67 52.89 -32.07
CA GLY A 36 -8.85 53.10 -31.23
C GLY A 36 -8.67 52.45 -29.85
N LEU A 37 -8.45 53.29 -28.85
CA LEU A 37 -8.54 52.97 -27.43
C LEU A 37 -10.00 52.68 -27.08
N VAL A 38 -10.27 51.57 -26.40
CA VAL A 38 -11.44 51.43 -25.51
C VAL A 38 -11.04 50.61 -24.30
N ASP A 39 -11.32 51.20 -23.14
CA ASP A 39 -11.23 50.64 -21.80
C ASP A 39 -12.20 49.47 -21.64
N ASP A 40 -11.72 48.29 -21.26
CA ASP A 40 -12.53 47.21 -20.69
C ASP A 40 -11.66 46.42 -19.70
N ALA A 41 -11.56 46.93 -18.48
CA ALA A 41 -10.83 46.34 -17.37
C ALA A 41 -11.81 45.68 -16.38
N ASP A 42 -12.66 44.76 -16.85
CA ASP A 42 -13.67 44.13 -15.98
C ASP A 42 -13.96 42.64 -16.26
N GLU A 43 -13.05 41.90 -16.89
CA GLU A 43 -13.29 40.48 -17.23
C GLU A 43 -12.21 39.51 -16.73
N LEU A 44 -11.84 39.59 -15.44
CA LEU A 44 -11.00 38.58 -14.79
C LEU A 44 -11.37 38.34 -13.31
N MET A 45 -12.56 37.79 -13.03
CA MET A 45 -12.84 37.03 -11.80
C MET A 45 -13.99 36.03 -11.99
N ASP A 46 -13.74 34.92 -12.70
CA ASP A 46 -14.60 33.72 -12.57
C ASP A 46 -14.13 32.89 -11.36
N LEU A 47 -14.52 33.36 -10.16
CA LEU A 47 -14.55 32.56 -8.94
C LEU A 47 -15.86 31.76 -8.92
N ASP A 48 -15.97 30.63 -9.63
CA ASP A 48 -17.05 29.68 -9.33
C ASP A 48 -16.84 28.24 -9.81
N ASN A 49 -15.61 27.74 -9.75
CA ASN A 49 -15.37 26.29 -9.85
C ASN A 49 -15.41 25.61 -8.47
N THR A 50 -16.35 26.03 -7.62
CA THR A 50 -16.69 25.32 -6.39
C THR A 50 -17.58 24.15 -6.78
N PHE A 51 -16.99 22.96 -6.87
CA PHE A 51 -17.74 21.71 -7.01
C PHE A 51 -18.56 21.48 -5.74
N THR A 52 -19.80 21.97 -5.72
CA THR A 52 -20.77 21.72 -4.65
C THR A 52 -21.41 20.37 -4.89
N LEU A 53 -21.14 19.40 -4.03
CA LEU A 53 -21.82 18.11 -4.01
C LEU A 53 -23.24 18.27 -3.47
N ASP A 54 -24.17 17.44 -3.92
CA ASP A 54 -25.51 17.42 -3.33
C ASP A 54 -25.42 17.00 -1.84
N PRO A 55 -26.21 17.59 -0.93
CA PRO A 55 -26.11 17.31 0.51
C PRO A 55 -26.27 15.83 0.89
N GLU A 56 -27.00 15.06 0.08
CA GLU A 56 -27.16 13.61 0.27
C GLU A 56 -25.89 12.84 -0.11
N GLU A 57 -25.18 13.28 -1.16
CA GLU A 57 -23.91 12.67 -1.61
C GLU A 57 -22.79 12.99 -0.63
N GLU A 58 -22.72 14.22 -0.11
CA GLU A 58 -21.77 14.60 0.95
C GLU A 58 -21.97 13.75 2.20
N HIS A 59 -23.22 13.56 2.63
CA HIS A 59 -23.54 12.74 3.79
C HIS A 59 -23.18 11.27 3.57
N GLN A 60 -23.45 10.70 2.39
CA GLN A 60 -23.05 9.33 2.06
C GLN A 60 -21.52 9.19 1.99
N LEU A 61 -20.80 10.15 1.43
CA LEU A 61 -19.33 10.14 1.40
C LEU A 61 -18.73 10.22 2.80
N GLN A 62 -19.25 11.12 3.64
CA GLN A 62 -18.83 11.23 5.05
C GLN A 62 -19.13 9.97 5.85
N GLN A 63 -20.28 9.33 5.60
CA GLN A 63 -20.64 8.08 6.24
C GLN A 63 -19.69 6.94 5.82
N ASN A 64 -19.39 6.79 4.53
CA ASN A 64 -18.42 5.81 4.03
C ASN A 64 -16.99 6.06 4.54
N LEU A 65 -16.58 7.33 4.62
CA LEU A 65 -15.29 7.72 5.21
C LEU A 65 -15.24 7.46 6.72
N ALA A 66 -16.37 7.58 7.42
CA ALA A 66 -16.49 7.27 8.83
C ALA A 66 -16.53 5.75 9.10
N GLU A 67 -17.18 4.96 8.25
CA GLU A 67 -17.24 3.49 8.35
C GLU A 67 -15.87 2.83 8.18
N THR A 68 -14.96 3.48 7.45
CA THR A 68 -13.60 2.98 7.21
C THR A 68 -12.57 3.55 8.18
N ARG A 69 -13.01 4.37 9.12
CA ARG A 69 -12.18 4.98 10.16
C ARG A 69 -12.22 4.12 11.42
N ILE A 70 -11.04 3.90 12.01
CA ILE A 70 -10.93 3.15 13.27
C ILE A 70 -11.39 4.06 14.42
N TRP A 71 -12.23 3.52 15.30
CA TRP A 71 -12.74 4.27 16.45
C TRP A 71 -11.61 4.62 17.42
N GLY A 72 -11.56 5.88 17.87
CA GLY A 72 -10.52 6.36 18.79
C GLY A 72 -9.20 6.76 18.12
N THR A 73 -9.06 6.62 16.80
CA THR A 73 -7.88 7.06 16.04
C THR A 73 -8.27 7.97 14.87
N ASP A 74 -7.30 8.66 14.28
CA ASP A 74 -7.47 9.45 13.05
C ASP A 74 -7.19 8.64 11.77
N LEU A 75 -7.18 7.30 11.88
CA LEU A 75 -6.79 6.41 10.80
C LEU A 75 -7.96 6.05 9.89
N ASN A 76 -7.82 6.38 8.60
CA ASN A 76 -8.64 5.80 7.55
C ASN A 76 -7.93 4.57 6.96
N ILE A 77 -8.57 3.39 7.04
CA ILE A 77 -7.98 2.11 6.62
C ILE A 77 -7.64 2.12 5.12
N ASN A 78 -8.54 2.64 4.29
CA ASN A 78 -8.39 2.63 2.84
C ASN A 78 -7.29 3.59 2.38
N SER A 79 -7.22 4.79 2.97
CA SER A 79 -6.14 5.74 2.71
C SER A 79 -4.78 5.14 3.07
N CYS A 80 -4.65 4.53 4.25
CA CYS A 80 -3.42 3.88 4.69
C CYS A 80 -3.01 2.73 3.76
N ARG A 81 -3.97 1.87 3.39
CA ARG A 81 -3.77 0.76 2.45
C ARG A 81 -3.25 1.26 1.10
N ASN A 82 -3.89 2.29 0.52
CA ASN A 82 -3.54 2.81 -0.81
C ASN A 82 -2.16 3.47 -0.81
N VAL A 83 -1.88 4.34 0.17
CA VAL A 83 -0.58 5.01 0.31
C VAL A 83 0.54 3.96 0.49
N PHE A 84 0.30 2.95 1.32
CA PHE A 84 1.29 1.90 1.54
C PHE A 84 1.44 0.96 0.33
N LYS A 85 0.36 0.66 -0.42
CA LYS A 85 0.42 -0.11 -1.66
C LYS A 85 1.30 0.59 -2.70
N ILE A 86 1.09 1.90 -2.91
CA ILE A 86 1.93 2.72 -3.80
C ILE A 86 3.40 2.66 -3.36
N PHE A 87 3.67 2.78 -2.06
CA PHE A 87 5.03 2.63 -1.54
C PHE A 87 5.65 1.26 -1.89
N VAL A 88 4.93 0.16 -1.65
CA VAL A 88 5.42 -1.19 -1.96
C VAL A 88 5.67 -1.35 -3.47
N GLU A 89 4.86 -0.73 -4.32
CA GLU A 89 4.98 -0.84 -5.78
C GLU A 89 6.12 -0.04 -6.39
N TYR A 90 6.43 1.13 -5.83
CA TYR A 90 7.33 2.10 -6.46
C TYR A 90 8.63 2.36 -5.69
N TYR A 91 8.75 1.92 -4.42
CA TYR A 91 9.94 2.20 -3.64
C TYR A 91 11.20 1.48 -4.17
N GLY A 92 12.26 2.26 -4.42
CA GLY A 92 13.56 1.72 -4.82
C GLY A 92 13.66 1.29 -6.28
N ILE A 93 12.73 1.72 -7.13
CA ILE A 93 12.92 1.66 -8.59
C ILE A 93 14.07 2.61 -8.93
N GLN A 94 15.24 2.05 -9.21
CA GLN A 94 16.36 2.81 -9.74
C GLN A 94 16.12 2.97 -11.24
N ASP A 95 15.79 4.20 -11.65
CA ASP A 95 15.69 4.53 -13.06
C ASP A 95 17.12 4.52 -13.63
N ASN A 96 17.53 3.39 -14.23
CA ASN A 96 18.84 3.24 -14.87
C ASN A 96 19.00 4.12 -16.12
N THR A 97 18.10 5.08 -16.34
CA THR A 97 18.03 5.97 -17.50
C THR A 97 18.97 7.19 -17.39
N ALA A 98 19.59 7.44 -16.23
CA ALA A 98 20.45 8.63 -16.01
C ALA A 98 21.97 8.38 -16.05
N THR A 99 22.46 7.18 -16.41
CA THR A 99 23.92 6.93 -16.56
C THR A 99 24.23 6.01 -17.74
N SER A 100 23.80 6.41 -18.93
CA SER A 100 24.38 5.95 -20.20
C SER A 100 25.02 7.15 -20.91
N ASN A 101 25.99 7.79 -20.26
CA ASN A 101 26.93 8.70 -20.90
C ASN A 101 28.20 8.68 -20.05
N ASN A 102 29.02 7.63 -20.18
CA ASN A 102 30.48 7.70 -20.24
C ASN A 102 31.10 6.29 -20.24
N ASN A 103 31.94 6.07 -21.25
CA ASN A 103 32.72 4.88 -21.56
C ASN A 103 33.35 4.17 -20.34
N SER A 104 33.03 2.88 -20.14
CA SER A 104 34.04 1.90 -19.75
C SER A 104 33.69 0.51 -20.27
N THR A 105 34.51 0.04 -21.19
CA THR A 105 34.51 -1.28 -21.81
C THR A 105 35.22 -2.24 -20.85
N THR A 106 34.49 -2.83 -19.90
CA THR A 106 34.89 -4.10 -19.27
C THR A 106 33.64 -4.86 -18.90
N ASN A 107 33.40 -5.97 -19.60
CA ASN A 107 32.44 -6.99 -19.23
C ASN A 107 32.75 -7.49 -17.81
N THR A 108 31.99 -7.01 -16.84
CA THR A 108 31.72 -7.75 -15.61
C THR A 108 30.23 -8.00 -15.58
N ASP A 109 29.86 -9.25 -15.79
CA ASP A 109 28.51 -9.80 -15.75
C ASP A 109 27.91 -9.66 -14.34
N THR A 110 27.54 -8.45 -13.93
CA THR A 110 26.81 -8.20 -12.68
C THR A 110 25.49 -7.47 -12.89
N ASN A 111 25.00 -7.41 -14.14
CA ASN A 111 23.76 -6.71 -14.47
C ASN A 111 22.68 -7.67 -15.03
N THR A 112 22.35 -8.71 -14.26
CA THR A 112 21.19 -9.62 -14.50
C THR A 112 20.06 -9.38 -13.48
N TYR A 113 19.91 -8.14 -13.01
CA TYR A 113 18.68 -7.68 -12.36
C TYR A 113 18.15 -6.40 -13.03
N GLY A 114 18.02 -6.46 -14.35
CA GLY A 114 17.20 -5.54 -15.16
C GLY A 114 15.71 -5.83 -15.00
N ASN A 115 15.22 -5.84 -13.77
CA ASN A 115 13.81 -6.06 -13.47
C ASN A 115 13.35 -4.76 -12.81
N GLY A 116 12.59 -3.91 -13.51
CA GLY A 116 12.07 -2.62 -13.02
C GLY A 116 11.06 -2.74 -11.85
N LEU A 117 11.25 -3.75 -11.00
CA LEU A 117 10.49 -4.06 -9.81
C LEU A 117 11.04 -3.24 -8.64
N SER A 118 10.15 -2.82 -7.76
CA SER A 118 10.51 -2.21 -6.49
C SER A 118 11.34 -3.15 -5.61
N LEU A 119 12.07 -2.55 -4.68
CA LEU A 119 12.91 -3.28 -3.72
C LEU A 119 12.10 -4.34 -2.96
N TYR A 120 10.89 -4.00 -2.54
CA TYR A 120 10.03 -4.91 -1.78
C TYR A 120 9.39 -5.99 -2.64
N LYS A 121 9.06 -5.71 -3.91
CA LYS A 121 8.61 -6.78 -4.84
C LYS A 121 9.72 -7.80 -5.10
N ARG A 122 10.99 -7.35 -5.20
CA ARG A 122 12.15 -8.26 -5.28
C ARG A 122 12.31 -9.09 -4.00
N GLN A 123 12.06 -8.49 -2.83
CA GLN A 123 12.06 -9.24 -1.57
C GLN A 123 10.96 -10.31 -1.54
N LEU A 124 9.76 -9.99 -2.02
CA LEU A 124 8.66 -10.96 -2.14
C LEU A 124 8.99 -12.10 -3.12
N GLN A 125 9.66 -11.81 -4.24
CA GLN A 125 10.17 -12.85 -5.15
C GLN A 125 11.15 -13.80 -4.45
N TYR A 126 12.04 -13.25 -3.62
CA TYR A 126 12.98 -14.06 -2.83
C TYR A 126 12.24 -14.93 -1.82
N MET A 127 11.25 -14.36 -1.12
CA MET A 127 10.40 -15.08 -0.16
C MET A 127 9.61 -16.21 -0.82
N HIS A 128 9.04 -15.98 -2.01
CA HIS A 128 8.33 -17.03 -2.75
C HIS A 128 9.21 -18.24 -3.06
N ARG A 129 10.49 -18.01 -3.42
CA ARG A 129 11.45 -19.08 -3.75
C ARG A 129 11.96 -19.82 -2.51
N THR A 130 12.10 -19.12 -1.39
CA THR A 130 12.65 -19.68 -0.14
C THR A 130 11.57 -20.30 0.75
N GLY A 131 10.30 -19.90 0.57
CA GLY A 131 9.18 -20.30 1.41
C GLY A 131 9.11 -19.53 2.73
N ASP A 132 9.91 -18.48 2.90
CA ASP A 132 9.92 -17.62 4.08
C ASP A 132 8.66 -16.73 4.14
N THR A 133 8.08 -16.58 5.33
CA THR A 133 6.87 -15.76 5.55
C THR A 133 7.15 -14.46 6.30
N LEU A 134 8.40 -14.25 6.74
CA LEU A 134 8.80 -13.11 7.56
C LEU A 134 9.44 -12.03 6.68
N LEU A 135 8.76 -10.90 6.53
CA LEU A 135 9.25 -9.75 5.75
C LEU A 135 9.78 -8.67 6.70
N ASN A 136 11.07 -8.32 6.57
CA ASN A 136 11.65 -7.22 7.32
C ASN A 136 11.44 -5.89 6.57
N LEU A 137 10.68 -4.97 7.17
CA LEU A 137 10.39 -3.64 6.64
C LEU A 137 11.21 -2.58 7.37
N ASN A 138 12.01 -1.81 6.62
CA ASN A 138 12.77 -0.69 7.19
C ASN A 138 11.89 0.57 7.23
N CYS A 139 11.64 1.10 8.42
CA CYS A 139 10.84 2.30 8.64
C CYS A 139 11.49 3.56 8.06
N SER A 140 12.83 3.60 7.94
CA SER A 140 13.53 4.69 7.25
C SER A 140 13.15 4.77 5.77
N HIS A 141 12.87 3.64 5.13
CA HIS A 141 12.39 3.61 3.73
C HIS A 141 10.99 4.21 3.61
N VAL A 142 10.11 3.85 4.54
CA VAL A 142 8.74 4.39 4.62
C VAL A 142 8.77 5.90 4.83
N LYS A 143 9.69 6.41 5.66
CA LYS A 143 9.85 7.86 5.86
C LYS A 143 10.42 8.59 4.64
N ALA A 144 11.35 7.97 3.91
CA ALA A 144 12.05 8.57 2.79
C ALA A 144 11.19 8.73 1.53
N PHE A 145 10.13 7.93 1.38
CA PHE A 145 9.26 7.97 0.21
C PHE A 145 8.31 9.19 0.25
N PRO A 146 8.10 9.90 -0.88
CA PRO A 146 7.18 11.02 -0.92
C PRO A 146 5.73 10.56 -0.69
N GLY A 147 4.99 11.28 0.16
CA GLY A 147 3.58 10.98 0.44
C GLY A 147 3.32 9.97 1.57
N THR A 148 4.32 9.24 2.08
CA THR A 148 4.16 8.30 3.20
C THR A 148 4.55 8.90 4.56
N ARG A 149 4.91 10.19 4.63
CA ARG A 149 5.32 10.82 5.89
C ARG A 149 4.24 10.80 6.97
N GLN A 150 2.98 11.03 6.59
CA GLN A 150 1.85 10.92 7.52
C GLN A 150 1.65 9.48 7.98
N PHE A 151 1.71 8.53 7.04
CA PHE A 151 1.63 7.10 7.33
C PHE A 151 2.73 6.65 8.30
N TYR A 152 3.96 7.17 8.18
CA TYR A 152 5.05 6.91 9.12
C TYR A 152 4.73 7.42 10.53
N THR A 153 4.20 8.63 10.68
CA THR A 153 3.78 9.17 11.99
C THR A 153 2.65 8.33 12.60
N GLN A 154 1.68 7.92 11.78
CA GLN A 154 0.58 7.05 12.20
C GLN A 154 1.07 5.66 12.61
N LEU A 155 2.06 5.09 11.90
CA LEU A 155 2.72 3.83 12.27
C LEU A 155 3.39 3.92 13.65
N GLN A 156 3.98 5.07 14.00
CA GLN A 156 4.58 5.27 15.32
C GLN A 156 3.52 5.38 16.42
N GLN A 157 2.41 6.07 16.16
CA GLN A 157 1.37 6.35 17.14
C GLN A 157 0.41 5.17 17.36
N TYR A 158 0.10 4.41 16.32
CA TYR A 158 -0.92 3.35 16.31
C TYR A 158 -0.40 2.07 15.64
N PRO A 159 0.69 1.46 16.14
CA PRO A 159 1.28 0.26 15.53
C PRO A 159 0.33 -0.94 15.53
N GLN A 160 -0.53 -1.05 16.54
CA GLN A 160 -1.48 -2.17 16.67
C GLN A 160 -2.47 -2.22 15.49
N ASP A 161 -2.84 -1.07 14.94
CA ASP A 161 -3.76 -0.95 13.80
C ASP A 161 -3.02 -0.96 12.46
N ILE A 162 -1.90 -0.26 12.36
CA ILE A 162 -1.17 -0.10 11.09
C ILE A 162 -0.43 -1.37 10.68
N ILE A 163 0.13 -2.15 11.63
CA ILE A 163 0.86 -3.39 11.29
C ILE A 163 -0.03 -4.42 10.59
N PRO A 164 -1.25 -4.73 11.06
CA PRO A 164 -2.18 -5.59 10.34
C PRO A 164 -2.54 -5.08 8.94
N ILE A 165 -2.66 -3.75 8.75
CA ILE A 165 -2.90 -3.15 7.44
C ILE A 165 -1.70 -3.39 6.52
N MET A 166 -0.47 -3.21 7.01
CA MET A 166 0.75 -3.50 6.25
C MET A 166 0.83 -4.98 5.86
N ASP A 167 0.58 -5.89 6.80
CA ASP A 167 0.54 -7.34 6.55
C ASP A 167 -0.47 -7.65 5.42
N ASN A 168 -1.68 -7.08 5.51
CA ASN A 168 -2.71 -7.27 4.51
C ASN A 168 -2.26 -6.77 3.12
N VAL A 169 -1.67 -5.58 3.03
CA VAL A 169 -1.17 -5.03 1.76
C VAL A 169 -0.10 -5.92 1.14
N PHE A 170 0.87 -6.40 1.92
CA PHE A 170 1.91 -7.30 1.40
C PHE A 170 1.32 -8.63 0.92
N ASN A 171 0.34 -9.19 1.65
CA ASN A 171 -0.35 -10.40 1.21
C ASN A 171 -1.13 -10.15 -0.09
N THR A 172 -1.83 -9.01 -0.23
CA THR A 172 -2.51 -8.64 -1.47
C THR A 172 -1.52 -8.51 -2.64
N VAL A 173 -0.43 -7.77 -2.47
CA VAL A 173 0.59 -7.60 -3.52
C VAL A 173 1.28 -8.93 -3.86
N TYR A 174 1.49 -9.80 -2.89
CA TYR A 174 2.01 -11.14 -3.14
C TYR A 174 1.03 -11.99 -3.96
N MET A 175 -0.26 -11.96 -3.60
CA MET A 175 -1.31 -12.68 -4.32
C MET A 175 -1.43 -12.19 -5.78
N GLU A 176 -1.32 -10.89 -6.00
CA GLU A 176 -1.30 -10.30 -7.35
C GLU A 176 -0.10 -10.77 -8.19
N MET A 177 1.04 -11.09 -7.57
CA MET A 177 2.26 -11.50 -8.30
C MET A 177 2.40 -13.01 -8.50
N PHE A 178 2.03 -13.83 -7.51
CA PHE A 178 2.29 -15.28 -7.53
C PHE A 178 1.04 -16.15 -7.32
N GLY A 179 -0.12 -15.55 -7.07
CA GLY A 179 -1.34 -16.28 -6.70
C GLY A 179 -1.41 -16.63 -5.21
N GLU A 180 -2.24 -17.60 -4.86
CA GLU A 180 -2.45 -17.98 -3.45
C GLU A 180 -1.21 -18.61 -2.83
N ILE A 181 -1.00 -18.34 -1.53
CA ILE A 181 0.06 -18.97 -0.76
C ILE A 181 -0.37 -20.39 -0.38
N ASP A 182 0.37 -21.38 -0.87
CA ASP A 182 0.16 -22.79 -0.51
C ASP A 182 0.23 -22.98 1.02
N GLY A 183 -0.81 -23.62 1.58
CA GLY A 183 -0.84 -24.00 3.00
C GLY A 183 -1.30 -22.91 3.98
N GLY A 184 -2.01 -21.87 3.50
CA GLY A 184 -2.68 -20.89 4.38
C GLY A 184 -1.73 -20.00 5.18
N ARG A 185 -0.44 -20.00 4.81
CA ARG A 185 0.57 -19.16 5.44
C ARG A 185 0.35 -17.71 5.03
N ARG A 186 0.51 -16.78 5.97
CA ARG A 186 0.41 -15.35 5.71
C ARG A 186 1.77 -14.70 5.92
N ILE A 187 2.07 -13.72 5.08
CA ILE A 187 3.27 -12.90 5.24
C ILE A 187 3.06 -12.02 6.48
N GLN A 188 4.06 -12.02 7.36
CA GLN A 188 4.12 -11.19 8.56
C GLN A 188 5.26 -10.18 8.41
N VAL A 189 4.93 -8.91 8.61
CA VAL A 189 5.86 -7.79 8.53
C VAL A 189 6.52 -7.56 9.88
N ARG A 190 7.83 -7.36 9.87
CA ARG A 190 8.63 -6.92 11.01
C ARG A 190 9.25 -5.56 10.71
N THR A 191 8.77 -4.53 11.40
CA THR A 191 9.28 -3.18 11.29
C THR A 191 10.59 -3.02 12.07
N TYR A 192 11.57 -2.35 11.48
CA TYR A 192 12.84 -2.00 12.13
C TYR A 192 13.40 -0.69 11.57
N GLY A 193 14.46 -0.16 12.17
CA GLY A 193 15.14 1.02 11.63
C GLY A 193 14.34 2.31 11.81
N MET A 194 13.66 2.46 12.95
CA MET A 194 13.13 3.75 13.38
C MET A 194 14.29 4.73 13.62
N GLU A 195 14.11 5.98 13.21
CA GLU A 195 15.14 7.02 13.31
C GLU A 195 15.32 7.50 14.75
N GLU A 196 14.21 7.64 15.48
CA GLU A 196 14.22 8.06 16.87
C GLU A 196 14.60 6.87 17.78
N GLN A 197 15.64 7.07 18.59
CA GLN A 197 16.09 6.10 19.58
C GLN A 197 15.74 6.62 20.97
N ASN A 198 14.81 5.94 21.62
CA ASN A 198 14.37 6.30 22.96
C ASN A 198 15.33 5.68 23.98
N ARG A 199 15.75 6.49 24.96
CA ARG A 199 16.53 6.00 26.11
C ARG A 199 15.54 5.47 27.16
N MET A 200 15.85 4.33 27.78
CA MET A 200 15.02 3.76 28.86
C MET A 200 14.67 4.74 29.98
N ARG A 201 15.57 5.68 30.29
CA ARG A 201 15.36 6.70 31.34
C ARG A 201 14.45 7.86 30.92
N GLY A 202 14.21 8.02 29.61
CA GLY A 202 13.39 9.09 29.03
C GLY A 202 12.12 8.55 28.38
N LEU A 203 11.56 7.47 28.93
CA LEU A 203 10.25 6.96 28.55
C LEU A 203 9.18 7.67 29.38
N ASP A 204 8.26 8.35 28.69
CA ASP A 204 7.15 9.06 29.32
C ASP A 204 5.83 8.28 29.19
N PRO A 205 4.83 8.53 30.05
CA PRO A 205 3.49 7.92 29.92
C PRO A 205 2.80 8.20 28.57
N LYS A 206 3.25 9.22 27.84
CA LYS A 206 2.77 9.51 26.48
C LYS A 206 3.22 8.49 25.44
N ASN A 207 4.23 7.68 25.76
CA ASN A 207 4.77 6.65 24.88
C ASN A 207 4.08 5.28 25.06
N ILE A 208 3.00 5.22 25.85
CA ILE A 208 2.17 4.03 25.97
C ILE A 208 1.52 3.73 24.61
N ASP A 209 1.46 2.45 24.25
CA ASP A 209 0.88 1.94 23.00
C ASP A 209 1.51 2.46 21.69
N GLN A 210 2.71 3.06 21.77
CA GLN A 210 3.46 3.56 20.61
C GLN A 210 4.64 2.66 20.23
N LEU A 211 5.14 2.80 19.01
CA LEU A 211 6.34 2.09 18.57
C LEU A 211 7.61 2.82 19.04
N LEU A 212 8.46 2.12 19.80
CA LEU A 212 9.70 2.66 20.35
C LEU A 212 10.91 1.84 19.90
N CYS A 213 12.07 2.49 19.76
CA CYS A 213 13.34 1.80 19.50
C CYS A 213 14.30 2.03 20.66
N ILE A 214 14.65 0.95 21.35
CA ILE A 214 15.55 0.98 22.51
C ILE A 214 16.73 0.04 22.26
N LYS A 215 17.92 0.49 22.60
CA LYS A 215 19.16 -0.31 22.53
C LYS A 215 19.64 -0.65 23.94
N GLY A 216 20.12 -1.87 24.12
CA GLY A 216 20.64 -2.34 25.40
C GLY A 216 21.36 -3.68 25.27
N MET A 217 21.95 -4.12 26.38
CA MET A 217 22.61 -5.41 26.51
C MET A 217 21.68 -6.38 27.25
N VAL A 218 21.54 -7.60 26.73
CA VAL A 218 20.78 -8.67 27.39
C VAL A 218 21.60 -9.20 28.57
N THR A 219 21.02 -9.19 29.77
CA THR A 219 21.71 -9.64 31.00
C THR A 219 21.30 -11.05 31.42
N ARG A 220 20.02 -11.42 31.21
CA ARG A 220 19.46 -12.73 31.59
C ARG A 220 18.34 -13.11 30.62
N CYS A 221 18.22 -14.41 30.35
CA CYS A 221 17.10 -15.01 29.61
C CYS A 221 16.36 -15.98 30.52
N SER A 222 15.02 -16.01 30.49
CA SER A 222 14.22 -17.04 31.16
C SER A 222 14.14 -18.30 30.29
N ALA A 223 13.71 -19.41 30.89
CA ALA A 223 13.30 -20.59 30.12
C ALA A 223 12.06 -20.29 29.27
N ILE A 224 11.76 -21.17 28.31
CA ILE A 224 10.55 -21.08 27.48
C ILE A 224 9.33 -21.32 28.38
N ILE A 225 8.42 -20.34 28.43
CA ILE A 225 7.16 -20.42 29.16
C ILE A 225 6.05 -20.67 28.13
N PRO A 226 5.29 -21.79 28.22
CA PRO A 226 4.18 -22.04 27.32
C PRO A 226 3.01 -21.10 27.62
N ASP A 227 2.38 -20.57 26.56
CA ASP A 227 1.17 -19.75 26.63
C ASP A 227 -0.02 -20.52 26.03
N LEU A 228 -1.13 -20.59 26.75
CA LEU A 228 -2.30 -21.36 26.33
C LEU A 228 -3.05 -20.59 25.23
N LYS A 229 -3.30 -21.23 24.09
CA LYS A 229 -4.04 -20.64 22.96
C LYS A 229 -5.40 -21.27 22.72
N VAL A 230 -5.48 -22.59 22.88
CA VAL A 230 -6.68 -23.39 22.67
C VAL A 230 -6.85 -24.30 23.87
N ALA A 231 -8.03 -24.28 24.45
CA ALA A 231 -8.45 -25.25 25.45
C ALA A 231 -9.13 -26.43 24.75
N PHE A 232 -8.88 -27.64 25.24
CA PHE A 232 -9.57 -28.84 24.78
C PHE A 232 -10.41 -29.38 25.93
N PHE A 233 -11.72 -29.39 25.74
CA PHE A 233 -12.69 -29.94 26.68
C PHE A 233 -13.11 -31.34 26.22
N ARG A 234 -13.38 -32.22 27.18
CA ARG A 234 -13.89 -33.56 26.91
C ARG A 234 -15.06 -33.86 27.83
N CYS A 235 -16.22 -34.16 27.25
CA CYS A 235 -17.39 -34.57 28.01
C CYS A 235 -17.13 -35.90 28.74
N TYR A 236 -17.43 -35.96 30.05
CA TYR A 236 -17.22 -37.14 30.88
C TYR A 236 -18.05 -38.36 30.43
N SER A 237 -19.30 -38.14 30.03
CA SER A 237 -20.23 -39.24 29.74
C SER A 237 -20.08 -39.82 28.33
N CYS A 238 -19.96 -38.97 27.30
CA CYS A 238 -19.89 -39.41 25.90
C CYS A 238 -18.50 -39.32 25.28
N SER A 239 -17.50 -38.81 26.01
CA SER A 239 -16.13 -38.59 25.51
C SER A 239 -16.00 -37.68 24.28
N HIS A 240 -17.03 -36.90 23.96
CA HIS A 240 -16.95 -35.90 22.89
C HIS A 240 -15.95 -34.79 23.25
N GLY A 241 -15.07 -34.44 22.31
CA GLY A 241 -14.06 -33.41 22.47
C GLY A 241 -14.46 -32.11 21.78
N LEU A 242 -14.23 -30.98 22.44
CA LEU A 242 -14.45 -29.64 21.88
C LEU A 242 -13.20 -28.78 22.08
N GLU A 243 -12.74 -28.16 21.01
CA GLU A 243 -11.67 -27.16 21.07
C GLU A 243 -12.29 -25.76 21.17
N VAL A 244 -11.85 -24.99 22.17
CA VAL A 244 -12.28 -23.62 22.40
C VAL A 244 -11.08 -22.70 22.38
N TRP A 245 -11.12 -21.67 21.53
CA TRP A 245 -10.08 -20.65 21.45
C TRP A 245 -10.18 -19.68 22.61
N ILE A 246 -9.03 -19.27 23.14
CA ILE A 246 -8.97 -18.23 24.17
C ILE A 246 -9.16 -16.87 23.54
N ASP A 247 -10.11 -16.09 24.07
CA ASP A 247 -10.28 -14.68 23.72
C ASP A 247 -9.92 -13.79 24.91
N LYS A 248 -8.97 -12.88 24.72
CA LYS A 248 -8.53 -11.89 25.73
C LYS A 248 -8.26 -12.47 27.13
N GLY A 249 -7.69 -13.67 27.18
CA GLY A 249 -7.34 -14.36 28.44
C GLY A 249 -8.52 -15.00 29.17
N ARG A 250 -9.69 -15.11 28.52
CA ARG A 250 -10.85 -15.84 29.02
C ARG A 250 -11.09 -17.09 28.18
N ILE A 251 -11.47 -18.16 28.85
CA ILE A 251 -11.91 -19.42 28.24
C ILE A 251 -13.39 -19.55 28.53
N GLU A 252 -14.20 -19.75 27.51
CA GLU A 252 -15.61 -20.11 27.68
C GLU A 252 -15.70 -21.62 27.84
N GLU A 253 -16.26 -22.07 28.97
CA GLU A 253 -16.49 -23.49 29.22
C GLU A 253 -17.81 -23.92 28.55
N PRO A 254 -17.79 -24.97 27.71
CA PRO A 254 -18.96 -25.50 27.01
C PRO A 254 -19.81 -26.47 27.83
#